data_AF-A0A150P6X6-F1
#
_entry.id   AF-A0A150P6X6-F1
#
_cell.length_a   1.000
_cell.length_b   1.000
_cell.length_c   1.000
_cell.angle_alpha   90.00
_cell.angle_beta   90.00
_cell.angle_gamma   90.00
#
_symmetry.space_group_name_H-M   'P 1'
#
loop_
_entity.id
_entity.type
_entity.pdbx_description
1 polymer ?
#
loop_
_entity_poly.entity_id
_entity_poly.type
_entity_poly.pdbx_seq_one_letter_code
_entity_poly.pdbx_strand_id
1 'polypeptide(L)'
;MTLPPVFVACAALAALALAGCDPVSEPQLCGEIPEGGCPIGRGGTCDDDACRALHDCRDGAWTMVARCDRHGEPAPDAGAGGGPGGDCEIVTLDRSGEASGCAPALQEPDCPAEAAETCAEAACRTGCVDFFLCTEEGWRAVAY
;
A
#
# COMPACT_ATOMS: atom_id res chain seq x y z
N MET A 1 -6.45 -68.16 29.59
CA MET A 1 -7.54 -67.54 30.38
C MET A 1 -6.96 -66.33 31.09
N THR A 2 -7.77 -65.25 31.13
CA THR A 2 -7.76 -64.12 32.09
C THR A 2 -6.73 -62.97 31.95
N LEU A 3 -7.26 -61.80 31.55
CA LEU A 3 -6.77 -60.40 31.63
C LEU A 3 -7.11 -59.78 33.03
N PRO A 4 -6.85 -58.47 33.30
CA PRO A 4 -5.71 -57.73 33.90
C PRO A 4 -6.10 -57.16 35.32
N PRO A 5 -5.54 -56.10 36.00
CA PRO A 5 -5.56 -54.67 35.57
C PRO A 5 -4.34 -53.77 36.03
N VAL A 6 -3.92 -52.79 35.21
CA VAL A 6 -4.15 -51.32 35.30
C VAL A 6 -3.48 -50.63 36.50
N PHE A 7 -2.58 -49.65 36.28
CA PHE A 7 -2.85 -48.22 36.59
C PHE A 7 -1.64 -47.27 36.43
N VAL A 8 -1.93 -46.15 35.77
CA VAL A 8 -1.35 -44.79 35.90
C VAL A 8 0.13 -44.61 35.54
N ALA A 9 0.38 -43.85 34.47
CA ALA A 9 0.92 -42.48 34.64
C ALA A 9 1.16 -41.76 33.30
N CYS A 10 0.82 -40.48 33.32
CA CYS A 10 1.37 -39.40 32.50
C CYS A 10 0.95 -39.35 31.02
N ALA A 11 -0.30 -38.92 30.86
CA ALA A 11 -0.62 -37.90 29.87
C ALA A 11 0.21 -36.62 30.15
N ALA A 12 0.97 -36.14 29.16
CA ALA A 12 1.23 -34.73 28.87
C ALA A 12 2.32 -34.59 27.80
N LEU A 13 2.13 -33.59 26.93
CA LEU A 13 3.03 -32.98 25.91
C LEU A 13 2.58 -33.30 24.48
N ALA A 14 2.23 -32.35 23.63
CA ALA A 14 1.89 -30.94 23.75
C ALA A 14 1.19 -30.61 22.43
N ALA A 15 0.25 -29.66 22.47
CA ALA A 15 -0.53 -29.22 21.33
C ALA A 15 0.37 -28.90 20.11
N LEU A 16 0.25 -29.69 19.05
CA LEU A 16 0.72 -29.29 17.73
C LEU A 16 -0.11 -28.08 17.32
N ALA A 17 0.62 -26.98 17.12
CA ALA A 17 0.16 -25.67 16.78
C ALA A 17 -1.03 -25.70 15.82
N LEU A 18 -2.14 -25.11 16.27
CA LEU A 18 -3.04 -24.40 15.37
C LEU A 18 -2.16 -23.36 14.65
N ALA A 19 -1.66 -23.70 13.47
CA ALA A 19 -1.31 -22.71 12.47
C ALA A 19 -2.63 -22.01 12.14
N GLY A 20 -2.97 -21.03 12.97
CA GLY A 20 -4.12 -20.18 12.77
C GLY A 20 -3.93 -19.50 11.43
N CYS A 21 -4.77 -19.87 10.47
CA CYS A 21 -5.20 -18.89 9.50
C CYS A 21 -5.66 -17.70 10.34
N ASP A 22 -4.90 -16.60 10.31
CA ASP A 22 -5.41 -15.32 10.78
C ASP A 22 -6.77 -15.16 10.09
N PRO A 23 -7.88 -14.99 10.84
CA PRO A 23 -9.17 -14.81 10.19
C PRO A 23 -8.99 -13.59 9.29
N VAL A 24 -9.11 -13.82 7.98
CA VAL A 24 -9.17 -12.76 6.98
C VAL A 24 -10.21 -11.78 7.50
N SER A 25 -9.73 -10.67 8.06
CA SER A 25 -10.59 -9.64 8.60
C SER A 25 -11.42 -9.18 7.42
N GLU A 26 -12.74 -9.34 7.52
CA GLU A 26 -13.64 -8.97 6.44
C GLU A 26 -13.33 -7.53 6.05
N PRO A 27 -13.18 -7.22 4.74
CA PRO A 27 -12.87 -5.87 4.31
C PRO A 27 -13.91 -4.92 4.91
N GLN A 28 -13.48 -4.06 5.83
CA GLN A 28 -14.40 -3.09 6.42
C GLN A 28 -14.80 -2.11 5.33
N LEU A 29 -16.07 -2.17 4.94
CA LEU A 29 -16.64 -1.24 3.99
C LEU A 29 -16.75 0.11 4.68
N CYS A 30 -16.11 1.13 4.11
CA CYS A 30 -16.40 2.49 4.50
C CYS A 30 -17.86 2.80 4.18
N GLY A 31 -18.49 3.61 5.05
CA GLY A 31 -19.86 4.08 4.86
C GLY A 31 -19.96 5.11 3.74
N GLU A 32 -20.86 6.08 3.90
CA GLU A 32 -21.04 7.15 2.91
C GLU A 32 -19.76 8.00 2.79
N ILE A 33 -19.33 8.23 1.55
CA ILE A 33 -18.19 9.09 1.26
C ILE A 33 -18.57 10.56 1.51
N PRO A 34 -17.66 11.41 2.02
CA PRO A 34 -17.94 12.83 2.19
C PRO A 34 -18.39 13.51 0.90
N GLU A 35 -19.20 14.57 1.02
CA GLU A 35 -19.74 15.31 -0.13
C GLU A 35 -18.63 15.83 -1.05
N GLY A 36 -18.71 15.50 -2.34
CA GLY A 36 -17.69 15.84 -3.34
C GLY A 36 -16.40 15.00 -3.24
N GLY A 37 -16.38 13.96 -2.40
CA GLY A 37 -15.29 13.01 -2.30
C GLY A 37 -15.38 11.91 -3.36
N CYS A 38 -14.23 11.46 -3.87
CA CYS A 38 -14.14 10.31 -4.76
C CYS A 38 -13.21 9.24 -4.20
N PRO A 39 -13.56 7.95 -4.33
CA PRO A 39 -12.74 6.87 -3.81
C PRO A 39 -11.52 6.63 -4.70
N ILE A 40 -10.32 6.78 -4.13
CA ILE A 40 -9.07 6.42 -4.81
C ILE A 40 -9.00 4.89 -4.99
N GLY A 41 -8.51 4.42 -6.14
CA GLY A 41 -8.42 2.99 -6.47
C GLY A 41 -9.75 2.32 -6.84
N ARG A 42 -10.87 3.06 -6.87
CA ARG A 42 -12.20 2.57 -7.32
C ARG A 42 -12.83 3.45 -8.40
N GLY A 43 -11.98 4.08 -9.23
CA GLY A 43 -12.40 4.90 -10.37
C GLY A 43 -12.57 6.40 -10.07
N GLY A 44 -12.34 6.86 -8.83
CA GLY A 44 -12.28 8.29 -8.53
C GLY A 44 -10.96 8.91 -9.00
N THR A 45 -11.05 9.98 -9.79
CA THR A 45 -9.91 10.82 -10.23
C THR A 45 -10.27 12.29 -10.10
N CYS A 46 -9.26 13.15 -9.96
CA CYS A 46 -9.44 14.61 -10.01
C CYS A 46 -9.77 15.15 -11.41
N ASP A 47 -9.77 14.29 -12.44
CA ASP A 47 -10.25 14.65 -13.77
C ASP A 47 -11.79 14.70 -13.86
N ASP A 48 -12.49 14.16 -12.86
CA ASP A 48 -13.95 14.27 -12.77
C ASP A 48 -14.33 15.61 -12.14
N ASP A 49 -15.11 16.41 -12.87
CA ASP A 49 -15.58 17.72 -12.42
C ASP A 49 -16.41 17.65 -11.12
N ALA A 50 -17.07 16.51 -10.85
CA ALA A 50 -17.78 16.27 -9.60
C ALA A 50 -16.83 16.01 -8.42
N CYS A 51 -15.57 15.67 -8.71
CA CYS A 51 -14.56 15.35 -7.71
C CYS A 51 -13.90 16.60 -7.14
N ARG A 52 -14.14 16.84 -5.84
CA ARG A 52 -13.50 17.94 -5.08
C ARG A 52 -12.32 17.45 -4.25
N ALA A 53 -12.31 16.17 -3.87
CA ALA A 53 -11.22 15.56 -3.12
C ALA A 53 -11.18 14.04 -3.34
N LEU A 54 -9.98 13.47 -3.33
CA LEU A 54 -9.77 12.04 -3.31
C LEU A 54 -9.74 11.54 -1.86
N HIS A 55 -10.42 10.42 -1.62
CA HIS A 55 -10.49 9.75 -0.33
C HIS A 55 -10.08 8.29 -0.44
N ASP A 56 -9.30 7.82 0.54
CA ASP A 56 -8.97 6.42 0.75
C ASP A 56 -9.81 5.83 1.89
N CYS A 57 -10.22 4.59 1.73
CA CYS A 57 -10.98 3.85 2.72
C CYS A 57 -10.03 2.99 3.55
N ARG A 58 -9.77 3.38 4.80
CA ARG A 58 -8.92 2.63 5.73
C ARG A 58 -9.64 2.39 7.03
N ASP A 59 -9.64 1.14 7.49
CA ASP A 59 -10.22 0.74 8.77
C ASP A 59 -11.68 1.21 8.95
N GLY A 60 -12.47 1.16 7.87
CA GLY A 60 -13.86 1.60 7.85
C GLY A 60 -14.06 3.12 7.85
N ALA A 61 -12.99 3.91 7.77
CA ALA A 61 -13.02 5.37 7.76
C ALA A 61 -12.49 5.97 6.45
N TRP A 62 -13.15 7.02 5.97
CA TRP A 62 -12.69 7.81 4.83
C TRP A 62 -11.61 8.81 5.26
N THR A 63 -10.44 8.71 4.65
CA THR A 63 -9.33 9.65 4.85
C THR A 63 -9.11 10.44 3.57
N MET A 64 -9.12 11.77 3.64
CA MET A 64 -8.78 12.61 2.48
C MET A 64 -7.30 12.45 2.16
N VAL A 65 -6.99 12.10 0.92
CA VAL A 65 -5.61 11.92 0.45
C VAL A 65 -5.13 13.07 -0.43
N ALA A 66 -6.05 13.69 -1.18
CA ALA A 66 -5.74 14.85 -2.01
C ALA A 66 -6.97 15.73 -2.19
N ARG A 67 -6.76 17.03 -2.36
CA ARG A 67 -7.78 17.95 -2.84
C ARG A 67 -7.62 18.10 -4.34
N CYS A 68 -8.72 18.14 -5.08
CA CYS A 68 -8.69 18.34 -6.52
C CYS A 68 -8.69 19.83 -6.81
N ASP A 69 -7.57 20.34 -7.31
CA ASP A 69 -7.46 21.74 -7.72
C ASP A 69 -8.21 21.95 -9.03
N ARG A 70 -9.31 22.70 -8.97
CA ARG A 70 -9.97 23.15 -10.20
C ARG A 70 -9.21 24.33 -10.78
N HIS A 71 -8.87 24.23 -12.05
CA HIS A 71 -8.33 25.36 -12.81
C HIS A 71 -9.35 26.51 -12.80
N GLY A 72 -9.10 27.54 -11.98
CA GLY A 72 -9.88 28.78 -11.94
C GLY A 72 -10.62 29.10 -10.65
N GLU A 73 -10.60 28.23 -9.63
CA GLU A 73 -11.05 28.62 -8.28
C GLU A 73 -9.89 29.24 -7.49
N PRO A 74 -10.04 30.44 -6.90
CA PRO A 74 -9.04 30.96 -5.98
C PRO A 74 -8.96 30.01 -4.79
N ALA A 75 -7.77 29.44 -4.56
CA ALA A 75 -7.49 28.61 -3.40
C ALA A 75 -7.96 29.37 -2.13
N PRO A 76 -8.89 28.84 -1.34
CA PRO A 76 -9.17 29.43 -0.04
C PRO A 76 -7.90 29.30 0.80
N ASP A 77 -7.47 30.43 1.36
CA ASP A 77 -6.25 30.56 2.16
C ASP A 77 -5.99 29.33 3.02
N ALA A 78 -4.81 28.75 2.81
CA ALA A 78 -4.32 27.55 3.48
C ALA A 78 -4.37 27.73 5.00
N GLY A 79 -5.45 27.23 5.61
CA GLY A 79 -5.54 27.00 7.03
C GLY A 79 -4.61 25.85 7.41
N ALA A 80 -3.58 26.18 8.18
CA ALA A 80 -2.56 25.30 8.69
C ALA A 80 -3.11 24.03 9.37
N GLY A 81 -2.58 22.89 8.96
CA GLY A 81 -2.73 21.58 9.60
C GLY A 81 -1.57 20.68 9.18
N GLY A 82 -0.37 20.96 9.70
CA GLY A 82 0.85 20.25 9.32
C GLY A 82 0.94 18.82 9.87
N GLY A 83 1.40 17.91 9.01
CA GLY A 83 2.26 16.77 9.37
C GLY A 83 3.66 17.02 8.80
N PRO A 84 4.75 16.63 9.48
CA PRO A 84 6.09 17.18 9.20
C PRO A 84 6.83 16.46 8.06
N GLY A 85 7.48 17.25 7.20
CA GLY A 85 8.45 16.88 6.15
C GLY A 85 7.96 17.34 4.77
N GLY A 86 8.16 18.57 4.28
CA GLY A 86 9.32 19.45 4.43
C GLY A 86 10.26 19.19 3.27
N ASP A 87 10.24 20.05 2.24
CA ASP A 87 11.30 20.25 1.23
C ASP A 87 12.19 19.04 0.92
N CYS A 88 11.60 17.86 0.72
CA CYS A 88 12.39 16.66 0.47
C CYS A 88 12.85 16.72 -0.99
N GLU A 89 14.12 16.43 -1.24
CA GLU A 89 14.62 16.28 -2.60
C GLU A 89 14.02 14.99 -3.18
N ILE A 90 13.08 15.13 -4.11
CA ILE A 90 12.54 13.99 -4.85
C ILE A 90 13.69 13.37 -5.63
N VAL A 91 13.93 12.08 -5.42
CA VAL A 91 14.92 11.35 -6.19
C VAL A 91 14.37 11.15 -7.60
N THR A 92 14.98 11.82 -8.58
CA THR A 92 14.71 11.56 -10.00
C THR A 92 15.62 10.45 -10.52
N LEU A 93 15.05 9.41 -11.11
CA LEU A 93 15.80 8.31 -11.70
C LEU A 93 15.97 8.50 -13.21
N ASP A 94 17.10 8.04 -13.76
CA ASP A 94 17.30 8.02 -15.20
C ASP A 94 16.47 6.90 -15.85
N ARG A 95 15.41 7.29 -16.55
CA ARG A 95 14.49 6.39 -17.28
C ARG A 95 14.91 6.13 -18.72
N SER A 96 16.12 6.54 -19.11
CA SER A 96 16.64 6.25 -20.45
C SER A 96 16.68 4.75 -20.72
N GLY A 97 16.02 4.33 -21.81
CA GLY A 97 15.92 2.91 -22.19
C GLY A 97 14.78 2.15 -21.49
N GLU A 98 13.83 2.87 -20.88
CA GLU A 98 12.62 2.24 -20.33
C GLU A 98 11.80 1.55 -21.43
N ALA A 99 11.44 0.29 -21.16
CA ALA A 99 10.59 -0.53 -22.01
C ALA A 99 9.33 -0.95 -21.25
N SER A 100 8.43 -1.64 -21.95
CA SER A 100 7.25 -2.26 -21.33
C SER A 100 7.23 -3.75 -21.61
N GLY A 101 6.48 -4.51 -20.79
CA GLY A 101 6.31 -5.95 -20.99
C GLY A 101 7.43 -6.82 -20.41
N CYS A 102 8.22 -6.30 -19.46
CA CYS A 102 9.14 -7.13 -18.70
C CYS A 102 8.38 -8.27 -17.99
N ALA A 103 8.90 -9.48 -18.14
CA ALA A 103 8.36 -10.69 -17.55
C ALA A 103 9.50 -11.52 -16.90
N PRO A 104 9.26 -12.18 -15.76
CA PRO A 104 8.02 -12.19 -14.98
C PRO A 104 7.73 -10.83 -14.32
N ALA A 105 6.52 -10.64 -13.81
CA ALA A 105 6.21 -9.45 -13.00
C ALA A 105 7.13 -9.39 -11.77
N LEU A 106 7.44 -8.17 -11.30
CA LEU A 106 8.15 -7.98 -10.04
C LEU A 106 7.30 -8.55 -8.90
N GLN A 107 7.97 -9.20 -7.95
CA GLN A 107 7.36 -9.81 -6.79
C GLN A 107 7.80 -9.02 -5.56
N GLU A 108 6.90 -8.79 -4.60
CA GLU A 108 7.30 -8.19 -3.32
C GLU A 108 8.49 -8.96 -2.70
N PRO A 109 9.56 -8.28 -2.25
CA PRO A 109 9.66 -6.83 -1.98
C PRO A 109 10.24 -5.98 -3.13
N ASP A 110 10.33 -6.51 -4.35
CA ASP A 110 10.84 -5.78 -5.51
C ASP A 110 9.78 -4.86 -6.09
N CYS A 111 10.14 -3.59 -6.31
CA CYS A 111 9.19 -2.57 -6.73
C CYS A 111 9.60 -1.90 -8.04
N PRO A 112 8.64 -1.34 -8.80
CA PRO A 112 8.95 -0.55 -9.97
C PRO A 112 9.69 0.73 -9.56
N ALA A 113 10.57 1.21 -10.45
CA ALA A 113 11.37 2.42 -10.25
C ALA A 113 10.51 3.66 -9.90
N GLU A 114 9.27 3.73 -10.39
CA GLU A 114 8.33 4.81 -10.05
C GLU A 114 8.04 4.93 -8.55
N ALA A 115 8.12 3.82 -7.80
CA ALA A 115 7.91 3.82 -6.36
C ALA A 115 9.08 4.44 -5.58
N ALA A 116 10.26 4.54 -6.20
CA ALA A 116 11.43 5.22 -5.63
C ALA A 116 11.42 6.74 -5.91
N GLU A 117 10.63 7.22 -6.88
CA GLU A 117 10.53 8.65 -7.23
C GLU A 117 9.61 9.42 -6.25
N THR A 118 9.84 9.20 -4.95
CA THR A 118 9.14 9.87 -3.84
C THR A 118 10.16 10.46 -2.86
N CYS A 119 9.72 11.06 -1.75
CA CYS A 119 10.65 11.42 -0.67
C CYS A 119 11.41 10.17 -0.22
N ALA A 120 12.72 10.26 0.01
CA ALA A 120 13.53 9.14 0.48
C ALA A 120 12.94 8.48 1.75
N GLU A 121 12.37 9.27 2.67
CA GLU A 121 11.72 8.73 3.88
C GLU A 121 10.34 8.10 3.62
N ALA A 122 9.73 8.35 2.46
CA ALA A 122 8.50 7.70 2.00
C ALA A 122 8.81 6.43 1.20
N ALA A 123 9.88 6.44 0.38
CA ALA A 123 10.38 5.26 -0.32
C ALA A 123 10.73 4.13 0.65
N CYS A 124 11.33 4.42 1.82
CA CYS A 124 11.57 3.38 2.85
C CYS A 124 10.30 2.84 3.53
N ARG A 125 9.12 3.44 3.31
CA ARG A 125 7.84 3.00 3.91
C ARG A 125 6.97 2.19 2.95
N THR A 126 7.36 2.06 1.69
CA THR A 126 6.64 1.24 0.69
C THR A 126 6.80 -0.26 0.95
N GLY A 127 7.76 -0.67 1.79
CA GLY A 127 8.11 -2.08 2.00
C GLY A 127 9.00 -2.66 0.90
N CYS A 128 9.41 -1.82 -0.06
CA CYS A 128 10.30 -2.19 -1.14
C CYS A 128 11.75 -2.31 -0.63
N VAL A 129 12.46 -3.34 -1.09
CA VAL A 129 13.90 -3.53 -0.79
C VAL A 129 14.76 -3.07 -1.97
N ASP A 130 14.29 -3.31 -3.19
CA ASP A 130 14.99 -2.96 -4.41
C ASP A 130 14.00 -2.36 -5.42
N PHE A 131 14.46 -1.40 -6.20
CA PHE A 131 13.67 -0.72 -7.23
C PHE A 131 14.21 -1.02 -8.62
N PHE A 132 13.31 -1.42 -9.53
CA PHE A 132 13.66 -1.91 -10.85
C PHE A 132 13.00 -1.09 -11.96
N LEU A 133 13.79 -0.76 -12.97
CA LEU A 133 13.33 -0.19 -14.23
C LEU A 133 13.19 -1.31 -15.26
N CYS A 134 12.06 -1.37 -15.96
CA CYS A 134 11.91 -2.27 -17.10
C CYS A 134 12.71 -1.72 -18.29
N THR A 135 13.57 -2.52 -18.89
CA THR A 135 14.36 -2.18 -20.08
C THR A 135 14.20 -3.24 -21.16
N GLU A 136 14.70 -3.00 -22.38
CA GLU A 136 14.67 -3.99 -23.46
C GLU A 136 15.42 -5.29 -23.12
N GLU A 137 16.37 -5.23 -22.19
CA GLU A 137 17.13 -6.37 -21.68
C GLU A 137 16.43 -7.08 -20.50
N GLY A 138 15.33 -6.51 -20.01
CA GLY A 138 14.59 -6.99 -18.84
C GLY A 138 14.65 -6.03 -17.64
N TRP A 139 14.39 -6.56 -16.44
CA TRP A 139 14.44 -5.77 -15.20
C TRP A 139 15.86 -5.37 -14.83
N ARG A 140 16.08 -4.08 -14.62
CA ARG A 140 17.36 -3.50 -14.19
C ARG A 140 17.18 -2.80 -12.85
N ALA A 141 17.95 -3.20 -11.83
CA ALA A 141 17.97 -2.50 -10.54
C ALA A 141 18.53 -1.08 -10.71
N VAL A 142 17.85 -0.09 -10.13
CA VAL A 142 18.21 1.33 -10.24
C VAL A 142 18.33 2.01 -8.88
N ALA A 143 17.74 1.46 -7.83
CA ALA A 143 17.87 1.93 -6.45
C ALA A 143 17.59 0.80 -5.44
N TYR A 144 17.96 1.04 -4.18
CA TYR A 144 17.74 0.18 -3.01
C TYR A 144 17.37 1.04 -1.79
#